data_AF-A0A3M3MNP7-F1
#
_entry.id   AF-A0A3M3MNP7-F1
#
_cell.length_a   1.000
_cell.length_b   1.000
_cell.length_c   1.000
_cell.angle_alpha   90.00
_cell.angle_beta   90.00
_cell.angle_gamma   90.00
#
_symmetry.space_group_name_H-M   'P 1'
#
loop_
_entity.id
_entity.type
_entity.pdbx_description
1 polymer ?
#
loop_
_entity_poly.entity_id
_entity_poly.type
_entity_poly.pdbx_seq_one_letter_code
_entity_poly.pdbx_strand_id
1 'polypeptide(L)'
;MSDINNFVTYVIRMPNDTVSRTALTTELNEAVISNGGVITGTSVEDEMTLNELFEARMNDLDVKEARRAAKELATTEYLEE
;
A
#
# COMPACT_ATOMS: atom_id res chain seq x y z
N MET A 1 -7.29 -13.92 22.20
CA MET A 1 -7.19 -12.47 21.96
C MET A 1 -6.73 -12.36 20.53
N SER A 2 -7.56 -11.80 19.64
CA SER A 2 -7.21 -11.69 18.23
C SER A 2 -5.93 -10.86 18.11
N ASP A 3 -4.86 -11.48 17.64
CA ASP A 3 -3.66 -10.79 17.15
C ASP A 3 -4.12 -9.94 15.96
N ILE A 4 -4.56 -8.72 16.25
CA ILE A 4 -4.96 -7.77 15.23
C ILE A 4 -3.67 -7.39 14.51
N ASN A 5 -3.50 -7.97 13.32
CA ASN A 5 -2.48 -7.66 12.33
C ASN A 5 -1.99 -6.21 12.42
N ASN A 6 -0.81 -6.02 13.00
CA ASN A 6 -0.18 -4.71 13.17
C ASN A 6 0.44 -4.27 11.84
N PHE A 7 -0.38 -3.68 10.96
CA PHE A 7 0.11 -3.04 9.74
C PHE A 7 0.59 -1.62 10.02
N VAL A 8 1.65 -1.20 9.33
CA VAL A 8 2.17 0.17 9.34
C VAL A 8 2.47 0.60 7.91
N THR A 9 2.10 1.84 7.57
CA THR A 9 2.37 2.44 6.26
C THR A 9 3.46 3.49 6.41
N TYR A 10 4.52 3.37 5.60
CA TYR A 10 5.60 4.35 5.51
C TYR A 10 5.59 4.99 4.13
N VAL A 11 5.61 6.33 4.09
CA VAL A 11 5.80 7.09 2.85
C VAL A 11 7.25 7.55 2.81
N ILE A 12 8.01 7.03 1.85
CA ILE A 12 9.45 7.27 1.72
C ILE A 12 9.69 8.02 0.41
N ARG A 13 10.34 9.18 0.48
CA ARG A 13 10.77 9.90 -0.72
C ARG A 13 11.97 9.18 -1.34
N MET A 14 11.78 8.58 -2.51
CA MET A 14 12.83 7.80 -3.18
C MET A 14 13.93 8.70 -3.77
N PRO A 15 15.16 8.18 -3.88
CA PRO A 15 16.20 8.79 -4.70
C PRO A 15 15.77 8.94 -6.16
N ASN A 16 16.23 10.02 -6.80
CA ASN A 16 15.89 10.31 -8.20
C ASN A 16 16.58 9.32 -9.16
N ASP A 17 17.80 8.89 -8.85
CA ASP A 17 18.54 7.95 -9.68
C ASP A 17 18.12 6.50 -9.45
N THR A 18 18.12 5.73 -10.54
CA THR A 18 17.64 4.34 -10.54
C THR A 18 18.49 3.42 -9.67
N VAL A 19 19.80 3.64 -9.60
CA VAL A 19 20.71 2.76 -8.83
C VAL A 19 20.43 2.88 -7.34
N SER A 20 20.38 4.10 -6.82
CA SER A 20 20.11 4.34 -5.40
C SER A 20 18.69 3.96 -5.01
N ARG A 21 17.72 4.14 -5.92
CA ARG A 21 16.34 3.66 -5.70
C ARG A 21 16.29 2.14 -5.56
N THR A 22 16.93 1.40 -6.45
CA THR A 22 17.00 -0.07 -6.36
C THR A 22 17.72 -0.54 -5.11
N ALA A 23 18.85 0.09 -4.75
CA ALA A 23 19.59 -0.26 -3.54
C ALA A 23 18.72 -0.07 -2.28
N LEU A 24 18.06 1.08 -2.14
CA LEU A 24 17.18 1.37 -1.00
C LEU A 24 16.01 0.39 -0.90
N THR A 25 15.36 0.04 -2.02
CA THR A 25 14.27 -0.93 -2.03
C THR A 25 14.73 -2.32 -1.59
N THR A 26 15.90 -2.77 -2.06
CA THR A 26 16.49 -4.05 -1.66
C THR A 26 16.81 -4.08 -0.17
N GLU A 27 17.52 -3.07 0.32
CA GLU A 27 17.92 -2.97 1.73
C GLU A 27 16.71 -2.93 2.67
N LEU A 28 15.65 -2.20 2.29
CA LEU A 28 14.41 -2.14 3.08
C LEU A 28 13.72 -3.51 3.14
N ASN A 29 13.65 -4.23 2.03
CA ASN A 29 13.04 -5.56 1.98
C ASN A 29 13.81 -6.56 2.86
N GLU A 30 15.15 -6.55 2.77
CA GLU A 30 16.01 -7.37 3.63
C GLU A 30 15.84 -7.03 5.12
N ALA A 31 15.74 -5.74 5.46
CA ALA A 31 15.50 -5.30 6.83
C ALA A 31 14.15 -5.79 7.38
N VAL A 32 13.08 -5.74 6.57
CA VAL A 32 11.76 -6.23 6.98
C VAL A 32 11.78 -7.75 7.20
N ILE A 33 12.31 -8.51 6.23
CA ILE A 33 12.37 -9.98 6.31
C ILE A 33 13.23 -10.44 7.49
N SER A 34 14.39 -9.81 7.71
CA SER A 34 15.31 -10.19 8.81
C SER A 34 14.73 -9.97 10.21
N ASN A 35 13.71 -9.12 10.34
CA ASN A 35 12.99 -8.87 11.59
C ASN A 35 11.66 -9.66 11.69
N GLY A 36 11.43 -10.62 10.79
CA GLY A 36 10.23 -11.46 10.78
C GLY A 36 8.96 -10.78 10.25
N GLY A 37 9.11 -9.63 9.60
CA GLY A 37 8.03 -8.94 8.90
C GLY A 37 7.89 -9.40 7.45
N VAL A 38 6.80 -8.97 6.80
CA VAL A 38 6.54 -9.19 5.37
C VAL A 38 6.07 -7.89 4.76
N ILE A 39 6.64 -7.50 3.62
CA ILE A 39 6.08 -6.41 2.80
C ILE A 39 4.89 -6.99 2.04
N THR A 40 3.67 -6.66 2.49
CA THR A 40 2.42 -7.16 1.90
C THR A 40 1.91 -6.29 0.74
N GLY A 41 2.50 -5.10 0.54
CA GLY A 41 2.16 -4.22 -0.57
C GLY A 41 3.19 -3.11 -0.74
N THR A 42 3.41 -2.69 -1.98
CA THR A 42 4.27 -1.55 -2.32
C THR A 42 3.48 -0.59 -3.21
N SER A 43 3.19 0.59 -2.69
CA SER A 43 2.64 1.69 -3.47
C SER A 43 3.74 2.36 -4.29
N VAL A 44 3.46 2.69 -5.55
CA VAL A 44 4.37 3.47 -6.40
C VAL A 44 3.77 4.86 -6.56
N GLU A 45 4.58 5.91 -6.40
CA GLU A 45 4.12 7.31 -6.28
C GLU A 45 3.33 7.58 -4.99
N ASP A 46 2.89 8.83 -4.82
CA ASP A 46 2.00 9.23 -3.73
C ASP A 46 0.56 8.80 -4.06
N GLU A 47 0.26 7.52 -3.83
CA GLU A 47 -1.07 6.96 -4.08
C GLU A 47 -2.19 7.66 -3.30
N MET A 48 -1.87 8.27 -2.16
CA MET A 48 -2.82 9.09 -1.41
C MET A 48 -3.16 10.36 -2.19
N THR A 49 -2.16 11.08 -2.69
CA THR A 49 -2.36 12.22 -3.59
C THR A 49 -3.03 11.81 -4.91
N LEU A 50 -2.69 10.66 -5.49
CA LEU A 50 -3.37 10.15 -6.70
C LEU A 50 -4.83 9.85 -6.43
N ASN A 51 -5.15 9.22 -5.29
CA ASN A 51 -6.52 8.92 -4.90
C ASN A 51 -7.31 10.21 -4.65
N GLU A 52 -6.74 11.20 -3.97
CA GLU A 52 -7.37 12.53 -3.82
C GLU A 52 -7.64 13.20 -5.18
N LEU A 53 -6.71 13.10 -6.13
CA LEU A 53 -6.87 13.63 -7.49
C LEU A 53 -7.92 12.86 -8.29
N PHE A 54 -8.07 11.55 -8.09
CA PHE A 54 -9.13 10.76 -8.71
C PHE A 54 -10.49 11.16 -8.13
N GLU A 55 -10.62 11.25 -6.81
CA GLU A 55 -11.85 11.67 -6.14
C GLU A 55 -12.27 13.09 -6.55
N ALA A 56 -11.33 14.00 -6.73
CA ALA A 56 -11.61 15.36 -7.18
C ALA A 56 -12.05 15.46 -8.66
N ARG A 57 -11.76 14.44 -9.49
CA ARG A 57 -12.04 14.44 -10.94
C ARG A 57 -13.18 13.52 -11.36
N MET A 58 -13.49 12.50 -10.56
CA MET A 58 -14.52 11.51 -10.85
C MET A 58 -15.88 11.95 -10.31
N ASN A 59 -16.95 11.31 -10.81
CA ASN A 59 -18.29 11.49 -10.27
C ASN A 59 -18.38 10.80 -8.88
N ASP A 60 -19.07 11.44 -7.94
CA ASP A 60 -19.30 10.95 -6.57
C ASP A 60 -19.84 9.52 -6.50
N LEU A 61 -20.63 9.10 -7.49
CA LEU A 61 -21.19 7.74 -7.55
C LEU A 61 -20.08 6.70 -7.76
N ASP A 62 -19.17 6.97 -8.70
CA ASP A 62 -18.08 6.06 -9.06
C ASP A 62 -17.08 5.95 -7.90
N VAL A 63 -16.80 7.05 -7.19
CA VAL A 63 -15.95 7.05 -5.99
C VAL A 63 -16.54 6.16 -4.89
N LYS A 64 -17.86 6.25 -4.66
CA LYS A 64 -18.55 5.42 -3.65
C LYS A 64 -18.52 3.94 -4.03
N GLU A 65 -18.74 3.62 -5.30
CA GLU A 65 -18.66 2.24 -5.79
C GLU A 65 -17.25 1.66 -5.66
N ALA A 66 -16.22 2.43 -6.05
CA ALA A 66 -14.82 2.04 -5.90
C ALA A 66 -14.45 1.77 -4.43
N ARG A 67 -14.86 2.65 -3.50
CA ARG A 67 -14.63 2.45 -2.06
C ARG A 67 -15.32 1.21 -1.52
N ARG A 68 -16.55 0.91 -1.98
CA ARG A 68 -17.25 -0.31 -1.61
C ARG A 68 -16.52 -1.56 -2.10
N ALA A 69 -16.14 -1.59 -3.38
CA ALA A 69 -15.42 -2.72 -3.97
C ALA A 69 -14.05 -2.96 -3.30
N ALA A 70 -13.30 -1.89 -3.02
CA ALA A 70 -12.03 -1.99 -2.29
C ALA A 70 -12.21 -2.59 -0.89
N LYS A 71 -13.28 -2.20 -0.19
CA LYS A 71 -13.62 -2.77 1.12
C LYS A 71 -13.97 -4.26 1.01
N GLU A 72 -14.76 -4.65 0.01
CA GLU A 72 -15.11 -6.06 -0.22
C GLU A 72 -13.89 -6.92 -0.55
N LEU A 73 -12.97 -6.44 -1.40
CA LEU A 73 -11.70 -7.11 -1.70
C LEU A 73 -10.83 -7.30 -0.45
N ALA A 74 -10.67 -6.22 0.32
CA ALA A 74 -9.95 -6.25 1.60
C ALA A 74 -10.63 -7.09 2.68
N THR A 75 -11.83 -7.64 2.44
CA THR A 75 -12.47 -8.62 3.35
C THR A 75 -12.51 -10.03 2.75
N THR A 76 -12.40 -10.16 1.43
CA THR A 76 -12.48 -11.44 0.71
C THR A 76 -11.14 -12.18 0.72
N GLU A 77 -10.00 -11.46 0.69
CA GLU A 77 -8.66 -12.05 0.90
C GLU A 77 -8.49 -12.67 2.30
N TYR A 78 -9.43 -12.45 3.24
CA TYR A 78 -9.40 -12.98 4.61
C TYR A 78 -10.24 -14.25 4.83
N LEU A 79 -10.89 -14.78 3.78
CA LEU A 79 -11.77 -15.96 3.87
C LEU A 79 -11.25 -17.20 3.11
N GLU A 80 -10.09 -17.11 2.45
CA GLU A 80 -9.45 -18.24 1.73
C GLU A 80 -8.28 -18.90 2.49
N GLU A 81 -8.12 -18.67 3.80
CA GLU A 81 -7.22 -19.44 4.68
C GLU A 81 -7.97 -20.36 5.65
#